data_AF-K9XYI2-F1
#
_entry.id   AF-K9XYI2-F1
#
_cell.length_a   1.000
_cell.length_b   1.000
_cell.length_c   1.000
_cell.angle_alpha   90.00
_cell.angle_beta   90.00
_cell.angle_gamma   90.00
#
_symmetry.space_group_name_H-M   'P 1'
#
loop_
_entity.id
_entity.type
_entity.pdbx_description
1 polymer ?
#
loop_
_entity_poly.entity_id
_entity_poly.type
_entity_poly.pdbx_seq_one_letter_code
_entity_poly.pdbx_strand_id
1 'polypeptide(L)'
;MFSNNKSKAINHKKPQNNLGKSCFRFLNSSSVKLKKINLIYQILGILFLNSLIIAPASAELSLEEINSIARQTTVLIAPGLTPELVKELEANRNNPIARESNPDGVWNPGSGVIIAKNDNTYYVLTVTHNFKQNDLDANYVYGIRTNDGLVHQVDNISDRRDCPLDDQPNPVSRLLRFGCYSLAIPTRVAGPDLAVVSFRSDRNYPVASLGNVDNVQIEERIYISGWPDPEKEQDPVTGECRGKVARRQRRLAWTPITRKIQPQQGENGYSLFYFDQTRPGMSGGPVFDSNGYVIGVHGRGSADKGKIVQQYCSISNFESASFESEDLAKTVSDAVKYDPPTLHTRFSSGQNLNNFLNLWNPLEIELPFNYQPPSSATIKAALTPVKTNNNASGTLDFDPNQDLAGSYDLNDKQDVVEDIYEGFSIKNMIRDEPSAGCRFLLLGESCQK
;
A
#
# COMPACT_ATOMS: atom_id res chain seq x y z
N MET A 1 63.76 19.49 -32.08
CA MET A 1 64.65 18.38 -31.66
C MET A 1 63.77 17.14 -31.55
N PHE A 2 63.69 16.30 -32.61
CA PHE A 2 64.41 15.01 -32.77
C PHE A 2 64.11 14.03 -31.62
N SER A 3 63.68 12.77 -31.79
CA SER A 3 63.66 11.86 -32.94
C SER A 3 62.83 10.58 -32.64
N ASN A 4 62.07 10.13 -33.65
CA ASN A 4 61.75 8.76 -34.15
C ASN A 4 61.83 7.49 -33.28
N ASN A 5 60.79 6.65 -33.39
CA ASN A 5 60.73 5.41 -34.24
C ASN A 5 59.30 4.79 -34.15
N LYS A 6 58.44 4.73 -35.19
CA LYS A 6 58.37 3.89 -36.43
C LYS A 6 58.20 2.37 -36.24
N SER A 7 56.99 1.86 -36.53
CA SER A 7 56.64 0.87 -37.61
C SER A 7 55.20 0.32 -37.38
N LYS A 8 54.16 0.71 -38.16
CA LYS A 8 53.64 0.11 -39.44
C LYS A 8 53.30 -1.40 -39.36
N ALA A 9 52.22 -1.95 -39.94
CA ALA A 9 50.97 -1.46 -40.56
C ALA A 9 50.07 -2.68 -40.93
N ILE A 10 48.77 -2.53 -40.73
CA ILE A 10 47.60 -2.87 -41.59
C ILE A 10 47.75 -3.99 -42.66
N ASN A 11 46.80 -4.94 -42.68
CA ASN A 11 46.15 -5.33 -43.94
C ASN A 11 44.74 -5.94 -43.78
N HIS A 12 43.78 -5.32 -44.48
CA HIS A 12 42.45 -5.83 -44.83
C HIS A 12 42.54 -6.61 -46.15
N LYS A 13 41.84 -7.75 -46.28
CA LYS A 13 40.95 -8.11 -47.41
C LYS A 13 40.47 -9.58 -47.37
N LYS A 14 39.14 -9.76 -47.40
CA LYS A 14 38.38 -10.87 -48.02
C LYS A 14 38.29 -10.62 -49.55
N PRO A 15 37.61 -11.41 -50.42
CA PRO A 15 37.06 -12.79 -50.37
C PRO A 15 37.31 -13.62 -51.68
N GLN A 16 36.84 -14.88 -51.74
CA GLN A 16 35.94 -15.48 -52.77
C GLN A 16 36.23 -16.97 -53.11
N ASN A 17 35.15 -17.75 -53.00
CA ASN A 17 34.62 -18.79 -53.90
C ASN A 17 35.53 -19.92 -54.44
N ASN A 18 35.08 -21.16 -54.21
CA ASN A 18 34.54 -21.94 -55.33
C ASN A 18 33.60 -23.09 -54.90
N LEU A 19 32.41 -23.04 -55.50
CA LEU A 19 31.45 -24.13 -55.70
C LEU A 19 32.02 -25.18 -56.66
N GLY A 20 31.55 -26.43 -56.57
CA GLY A 20 31.59 -27.33 -57.73
C GLY A 20 31.19 -28.79 -57.55
N LYS A 21 29.87 -29.07 -57.63
CA LYS A 21 29.20 -30.21 -58.31
C LYS A 21 29.50 -31.65 -57.79
N SER A 22 28.60 -32.64 -57.81
CA SER A 22 27.55 -32.96 -58.78
C SER A 22 26.51 -33.93 -58.17
N CYS A 23 25.36 -34.02 -58.85
CA CYS A 23 24.15 -34.78 -58.53
C CYS A 23 23.90 -35.85 -59.64
N PHE A 24 23.07 -36.88 -59.35
CA PHE A 24 22.51 -37.93 -60.26
C PHE A 24 23.51 -39.00 -60.79
N ARG A 25 23.23 -40.32 -60.95
CA ARG A 25 21.99 -41.07 -61.27
C ARG A 25 22.22 -42.60 -61.21
N PHE A 26 21.11 -43.35 -61.03
CA PHE A 26 20.68 -44.62 -61.70
C PHE A 26 20.78 -46.03 -61.06
N LEU A 27 19.57 -46.65 -60.98
CA LEU A 27 19.11 -48.05 -61.26
C LEU A 27 19.46 -49.16 -60.26
N ASN A 28 18.66 -50.22 -60.01
CA ASN A 28 17.27 -50.63 -60.25
C ASN A 28 17.12 -52.06 -59.67
N SER A 29 16.02 -52.41 -58.98
CA SER A 29 15.29 -53.71 -59.04
C SER A 29 14.20 -53.73 -57.94
N SER A 30 12.91 -53.66 -58.28
CA SER A 30 11.99 -54.81 -58.45
C SER A 30 11.86 -55.66 -57.17
N SER A 31 10.71 -56.02 -56.61
CA SER A 31 9.30 -55.97 -57.02
C SER A 31 8.48 -56.70 -55.95
N VAL A 32 7.41 -56.12 -55.38
CA VAL A 32 6.21 -56.87 -54.95
C VAL A 32 4.98 -55.96 -55.09
N LYS A 33 3.98 -56.46 -55.82
CA LYS A 33 2.67 -55.85 -56.09
C LYS A 33 1.58 -56.44 -55.18
N LEU A 34 0.41 -55.77 -55.22
CA LEU A 34 -0.97 -56.15 -54.82
C LEU A 34 -1.34 -55.83 -53.35
N LYS A 35 -2.46 -55.19 -53.01
CA LYS A 35 -3.77 -55.04 -53.69
C LYS A 35 -4.50 -53.77 -53.18
N LYS A 36 -5.21 -53.08 -54.09
CA LYS A 36 -6.25 -52.08 -53.80
C LYS A 36 -7.54 -52.76 -53.34
N ILE A 37 -8.23 -52.20 -52.35
CA ILE A 37 -9.69 -52.31 -52.16
C ILE A 37 -10.23 -50.90 -51.88
N ASN A 38 -11.33 -50.56 -52.53
CA ASN A 38 -11.95 -49.24 -52.63
C ASN A 38 -13.26 -49.21 -51.81
N LEU A 39 -13.47 -48.08 -51.11
CA LEU A 39 -14.71 -47.29 -51.02
C LEU A 39 -15.87 -47.63 -50.04
N ILE A 40 -16.33 -46.53 -49.40
CA ILE A 40 -17.65 -46.17 -48.82
C ILE A 40 -17.85 -46.41 -47.30
N TYR A 41 -17.87 -45.31 -46.52
CA TYR A 41 -18.98 -44.82 -45.65
C TYR A 41 -18.49 -43.48 -45.04
N GLN A 42 -18.93 -42.36 -45.60
CA GLN A 42 -20.00 -41.48 -45.09
C GLN A 42 -19.54 -40.42 -44.07
N ILE A 43 -19.86 -39.19 -44.46
CA ILE A 43 -19.75 -37.91 -43.77
C ILE A 43 -20.42 -38.00 -42.40
N LEU A 44 -19.66 -37.74 -41.33
CA LEU A 44 -20.19 -37.26 -40.06
C LEU A 44 -19.19 -36.23 -39.55
N GLY A 45 -19.63 -34.96 -39.60
CA GLY A 45 -18.86 -33.81 -39.19
C GLY A 45 -18.44 -33.93 -37.74
N ILE A 46 -17.14 -34.05 -37.50
CA ILE A 46 -16.56 -33.74 -36.21
C ILE A 46 -16.43 -32.21 -36.19
N LEU A 47 -17.48 -31.57 -35.68
CA LEU A 47 -17.36 -30.26 -35.04
C LEU A 47 -16.18 -30.37 -34.05
N PHE A 48 -15.05 -29.77 -34.42
CA PHE A 48 -14.06 -29.36 -33.44
C PHE A 48 -14.73 -28.29 -32.57
N LEU A 49 -15.41 -28.73 -31.51
CA LEU A 49 -15.68 -27.88 -30.37
C LEU A 49 -14.30 -27.54 -29.81
N ASN A 50 -13.76 -26.39 -30.21
CA ASN A 50 -12.81 -25.65 -29.38
C ASN A 50 -13.56 -25.31 -28.10
N SER A 51 -13.58 -26.25 -27.16
CA SER A 51 -13.88 -25.94 -25.77
C SER A 51 -12.75 -25.03 -25.31
N LEU A 52 -12.92 -23.72 -25.48
CA LEU A 52 -12.33 -22.78 -24.54
C LEU A 52 -12.76 -23.29 -23.18
N ILE A 53 -11.81 -23.82 -22.41
CA ILE A 53 -11.94 -23.83 -20.97
C ILE A 53 -11.89 -22.35 -20.61
N ILE A 54 -13.05 -21.69 -20.66
CA ILE A 54 -13.25 -20.42 -20.00
C ILE A 54 -13.12 -20.80 -18.53
N ALA A 55 -11.93 -20.61 -17.96
CA ALA A 55 -11.81 -20.55 -16.52
C ALA A 55 -12.89 -19.56 -16.08
N PRO A 56 -13.79 -19.93 -15.16
CA PRO A 56 -14.80 -18.99 -14.71
C PRO A 56 -14.01 -17.77 -14.23
N ALA A 57 -14.21 -16.63 -14.88
CA ALA A 57 -13.79 -15.36 -14.33
C ALA A 57 -14.46 -15.34 -12.95
N SER A 58 -13.66 -15.56 -11.90
CA SER A 58 -14.17 -15.42 -10.54
C SER A 58 -14.74 -14.02 -10.50
N ALA A 59 -16.02 -13.89 -10.17
CA ALA A 59 -16.64 -12.59 -10.10
C ALA A 59 -15.78 -11.71 -9.21
N GLU A 60 -15.39 -10.53 -9.72
CA GLU A 60 -14.62 -9.56 -8.96
C GLU A 60 -15.32 -9.26 -7.64
N LEU A 61 -14.54 -9.06 -6.58
CA LEU A 61 -15.08 -8.71 -5.27
C LEU A 61 -15.75 -7.34 -5.33
N SER A 62 -16.83 -7.18 -4.58
CA SER A 62 -17.48 -5.87 -4.45
C SER A 62 -16.58 -4.88 -3.70
N LEU A 63 -16.89 -3.58 -3.79
CA LEU A 63 -16.15 -2.55 -3.07
C LEU A 63 -16.22 -2.75 -1.55
N GLU A 64 -17.36 -3.20 -1.02
CA GLU A 64 -17.54 -3.55 0.38
C GLU A 64 -16.65 -4.72 0.79
N GLU A 65 -16.55 -5.75 -0.05
CA GLU A 65 -15.74 -6.94 0.20
C GLU A 65 -14.25 -6.59 0.18
N ILE A 66 -13.79 -5.80 -0.79
CA ILE A 66 -12.43 -5.26 -0.83
C ILE A 66 -12.17 -4.38 0.40
N ASN A 67 -13.12 -3.51 0.77
CA ASN A 67 -12.97 -2.66 1.95
C ASN A 67 -12.85 -3.48 3.24
N SER A 68 -13.62 -4.57 3.37
CA SER A 68 -13.54 -5.46 4.52
C SER A 68 -12.15 -6.08 4.67
N ILE A 69 -11.54 -6.53 3.57
CA ILE A 69 -10.17 -7.05 3.55
C ILE A 69 -9.20 -5.92 3.93
N ALA A 70 -9.27 -4.79 3.22
CA ALA A 70 -8.37 -3.66 3.39
C ALA A 70 -8.38 -3.11 4.83
N ARG A 71 -9.57 -2.99 5.45
CA ARG A 71 -9.75 -2.54 6.83
C ARG A 71 -9.03 -3.44 7.83
N GLN A 72 -9.02 -4.75 7.59
CA GLN A 72 -8.44 -5.71 8.52
C GLN A 72 -6.93 -5.85 8.38
N THR A 73 -6.37 -5.64 7.19
CA THR A 73 -4.95 -5.90 6.91
C THR A 73 -4.09 -4.64 6.86
N THR A 74 -4.69 -3.46 6.71
CA THR A 74 -3.95 -2.19 6.59
C THR A 74 -3.67 -1.60 7.96
N VAL A 75 -2.39 -1.34 8.26
CA VAL A 75 -1.94 -0.76 9.53
C VAL A 75 -1.47 0.68 9.35
N LEU A 76 -1.50 1.44 10.44
CA LEU A 76 -0.83 2.74 10.54
C LEU A 76 0.50 2.54 11.27
N ILE A 77 1.58 3.15 10.76
CA ILE A 77 2.93 3.07 11.32
C ILE A 77 3.38 4.49 11.64
N ALA A 78 3.92 4.77 12.82
CA ALA A 78 4.49 6.09 13.09
C ALA A 78 5.56 6.07 14.20
N PRO A 79 6.61 6.92 14.09
CA PRO A 79 7.53 7.16 15.20
C PRO A 79 6.80 7.88 16.34
N GLY A 80 7.08 7.46 17.57
CA GLY A 80 6.52 8.02 18.80
C GLY A 80 5.05 7.67 19.06
N LEU A 81 4.45 6.78 18.26
CA LEU A 81 3.06 6.37 18.47
C LEU A 81 2.96 5.40 19.65
N THR A 82 2.27 5.82 20.70
CA THR A 82 1.99 5.00 21.89
C THR A 82 0.49 4.78 22.06
N PRO A 83 0.07 3.79 22.87
CA PRO A 83 -1.34 3.60 23.23
C PRO A 83 -1.98 4.86 23.84
N GLU A 84 -1.25 5.56 24.71
CA GLU A 84 -1.71 6.80 25.35
C GLU A 84 -1.89 7.91 24.32
N LEU A 85 -0.92 8.07 23.42
CA LEU A 85 -1.00 9.06 22.36
C LEU A 85 -2.21 8.80 21.48
N VAL A 86 -2.49 7.56 21.05
CA VAL A 86 -3.69 7.26 20.25
C VAL A 86 -4.98 7.69 20.96
N LYS A 87 -5.12 7.39 22.25
CA LYS A 87 -6.28 7.84 23.04
C LYS A 87 -6.38 9.36 23.07
N GLU A 88 -5.25 10.07 23.22
CA GLU A 88 -5.22 11.52 23.16
C GLU A 88 -5.61 12.06 21.77
N LEU A 89 -5.13 11.46 20.67
CA LEU A 89 -5.45 11.90 19.31
C LEU A 89 -6.92 11.64 18.94
N GLU A 90 -7.51 10.57 19.47
CA GLU A 90 -8.92 10.24 19.30
C GLU A 90 -9.83 11.17 20.12
N ALA A 91 -9.40 11.52 21.35
CA ALA A 91 -10.15 12.42 22.23
C ALA A 91 -10.00 13.91 21.87
N ASN A 92 -8.80 14.31 21.43
CA ASN A 92 -8.43 15.68 21.13
C ASN A 92 -7.75 15.70 19.76
N ARG A 93 -8.43 16.27 18.76
CA ARG A 93 -7.94 16.37 17.37
C ARG A 93 -6.59 17.11 17.21
N ASN A 94 -6.02 17.66 18.27
CA ASN A 94 -4.78 18.43 18.27
C ASN A 94 -3.57 17.49 18.44
N ASN A 95 -2.50 17.72 17.69
CA ASN A 95 -1.24 17.00 17.84
C ASN A 95 -0.47 17.50 19.09
N PRO A 96 -0.37 16.72 20.19
CA PRO A 96 0.28 17.17 21.42
C PRO A 96 1.80 17.33 21.28
N ILE A 97 2.39 16.83 20.18
CA ILE A 97 3.84 16.87 19.90
C ILE A 97 4.21 18.07 19.01
N ALA A 98 3.23 18.83 18.51
CA ALA A 98 3.50 20.05 17.75
C ALA A 98 4.13 21.14 18.65
N ARG A 99 5.16 21.82 18.15
CA ARG A 99 5.82 22.97 18.81
C ARG A 99 5.86 24.16 17.86
N GLU A 100 5.98 25.40 18.34
CA GLU A 100 6.04 26.58 17.46
C GLU A 100 7.16 26.52 16.41
N SER A 101 8.32 25.95 16.77
CA SER A 101 9.47 25.78 15.87
C SER A 101 9.39 24.53 14.98
N ASN A 102 8.45 23.63 15.26
CA ASN A 102 8.14 22.45 14.46
C ASN A 102 6.62 22.23 14.54
N PRO A 103 5.82 23.08 13.87
CA PRO A 103 4.37 23.01 13.93
C PRO A 103 3.83 21.69 13.37
N ASP A 104 4.70 20.92 12.69
CA ASP A 104 4.44 19.61 12.14
C ASP A 104 4.71 18.44 13.11
N GLY A 105 5.40 18.68 14.24
CA GLY A 105 5.80 17.66 15.23
C GLY A 105 6.81 16.61 14.71
N VAL A 106 7.15 15.61 15.54
CA VAL A 106 7.97 14.43 15.15
C VAL A 106 7.12 13.39 14.38
N TRP A 107 5.81 13.55 14.42
CA TRP A 107 4.85 12.58 13.92
C TRP A 107 4.82 12.55 12.38
N ASN A 108 5.58 11.61 11.81
CA ASN A 108 5.69 11.31 10.39
C ASN A 108 5.20 9.88 10.14
N PRO A 109 3.89 9.70 10.06
CA PRO A 109 3.28 8.40 9.84
C PRO A 109 3.62 7.77 8.48
N GLY A 110 3.19 6.54 8.33
CA GLY A 110 2.81 5.96 7.06
C GLY A 110 1.82 4.85 7.28
N SER A 111 1.66 4.02 6.26
CA SER A 111 0.80 2.85 6.26
C SER A 111 1.60 1.58 6.07
N GLY A 112 0.97 0.43 6.26
CA GLY A 112 1.56 -0.88 6.01
C GLY A 112 0.48 -1.91 5.72
N VAL A 113 0.90 -3.10 5.30
CA VAL A 113 0.01 -4.27 5.18
C VAL A 113 0.61 -5.49 5.87
N ILE A 114 -0.19 -6.21 6.65
CA ILE A 114 0.23 -7.47 7.28
C ILE A 114 0.34 -8.57 6.21
N ILE A 115 1.55 -9.05 5.93
CA ILE A 115 1.83 -10.01 4.85
C ILE A 115 2.21 -11.42 5.32
N ALA A 116 2.60 -11.57 6.58
CA ALA A 116 2.88 -12.86 7.19
C ALA A 116 2.70 -12.83 8.71
N LYS A 117 2.59 -14.02 9.28
CA LYS A 117 2.61 -14.27 10.73
C LYS A 117 3.45 -15.51 10.99
N ASN A 118 4.39 -15.43 11.91
CA ASN A 118 5.12 -16.59 12.44
C ASN A 118 5.01 -16.59 13.97
N ASP A 119 4.41 -17.63 14.54
CA ASP A 119 3.96 -17.65 15.94
C ASP A 119 3.17 -16.39 16.31
N ASN A 120 3.59 -15.64 17.33
CA ASN A 120 2.94 -14.38 17.74
C ASN A 120 3.61 -13.15 17.10
N THR A 121 4.42 -13.33 16.05
CA THR A 121 5.11 -12.25 15.35
C THR A 121 4.46 -11.99 14.00
N TYR A 122 3.98 -10.77 13.78
CA TYR A 122 3.41 -10.31 12.53
C TYR A 122 4.43 -9.51 11.74
N TYR A 123 4.37 -9.63 10.41
CA TYR A 123 5.27 -8.95 9.48
C TYR A 123 4.46 -8.04 8.58
N VAL A 124 4.85 -6.77 8.55
CA VAL A 124 4.18 -5.70 7.84
C VAL A 124 5.08 -5.21 6.72
N LEU A 125 4.59 -5.32 5.48
CA LEU A 125 5.23 -4.72 4.32
C LEU A 125 4.85 -3.24 4.24
N THR A 126 5.85 -2.40 3.98
CA THR A 126 5.70 -0.95 3.91
C THR A 126 6.83 -0.34 3.07
N VAL A 127 6.94 0.99 3.05
CA VAL A 127 8.00 1.76 2.38
C VAL A 127 9.15 2.08 3.34
N THR A 128 10.36 2.28 2.83
CA THR A 128 11.51 2.58 3.70
C THR A 128 11.47 4.01 4.24
N HIS A 129 10.85 4.95 3.54
CA HIS A 129 10.81 6.34 3.99
C HIS A 129 9.90 6.61 5.20
N ASN A 130 9.14 5.60 5.65
CA ASN A 130 8.48 5.63 6.96
C ASN A 130 9.51 5.55 8.11
N PHE A 131 10.72 5.06 7.83
CA PHE A 131 11.83 4.89 8.79
C PHE A 131 12.99 5.81 8.44
N LYS A 132 12.88 7.09 8.84
CA LYS A 132 13.93 8.09 8.56
C LYS A 132 15.19 7.74 9.34
N GLN A 133 16.36 7.91 8.73
CA GLN A 133 17.62 7.59 9.38
C GLN A 133 17.78 8.31 10.72
N ASN A 134 17.47 9.61 10.79
CA ASN A 134 17.52 10.36 12.04
C ASN A 134 16.59 9.80 13.14
N ASP A 135 15.44 9.23 12.79
CA ASP A 135 14.50 8.64 13.75
C ASP A 135 15.04 7.30 14.27
N LEU A 136 15.72 6.53 13.40
CA LEU A 136 16.41 5.29 13.75
C LEU A 136 17.65 5.55 14.63
N ASP A 137 18.45 6.57 14.31
CA ASP A 137 19.64 6.98 15.05
C ASP A 137 19.27 7.53 16.45
N ALA A 138 18.15 8.25 16.54
CA ALA A 138 17.58 8.71 17.80
C ALA A 138 16.90 7.59 18.61
N ASN A 139 16.82 6.37 18.06
CA ASN A 139 16.17 5.22 18.65
C ASN A 139 14.71 5.49 19.07
N TYR A 140 13.95 6.18 18.22
CA TYR A 140 12.53 6.38 18.49
C TYR A 140 11.78 5.05 18.48
N VAL A 141 10.86 4.91 19.44
CA VAL A 141 9.89 3.81 19.46
C VAL A 141 8.90 4.02 18.32
N TYR A 142 8.67 2.99 17.51
CA TYR A 142 7.64 3.03 16.47
C TYR A 142 6.39 2.31 16.95
N GLY A 143 5.21 2.90 16.74
CA GLY A 143 3.95 2.23 16.98
C GLY A 143 3.32 1.75 15.68
N ILE A 144 2.79 0.52 15.71
CA ILE A 144 1.98 -0.07 14.65
C ILE A 144 0.55 -0.20 15.15
N ARG A 145 -0.36 0.63 14.63
CA ARG A 145 -1.78 0.58 14.97
C ARG A 145 -2.53 -0.38 14.06
N THR A 146 -3.18 -1.38 14.65
CA THR A 146 -3.97 -2.40 13.96
C THR A 146 -5.43 -2.02 13.83
N ASN A 147 -6.20 -2.84 13.12
CA ASN A 147 -7.62 -2.62 12.82
C ASN A 147 -8.52 -2.58 14.07
N ASP A 148 -8.10 -3.17 15.17
CA ASP A 148 -8.78 -3.12 16.48
C ASP A 148 -8.45 -1.84 17.28
N GLY A 149 -7.67 -0.91 16.70
CA GLY A 149 -7.30 0.35 17.31
C GLY A 149 -6.10 0.25 18.27
N LEU A 150 -5.63 -0.96 18.59
CA LEU A 150 -4.48 -1.16 19.46
C LEU A 150 -3.17 -0.76 18.79
N VAL A 151 -2.22 -0.28 19.59
CA VAL A 151 -0.87 0.09 19.15
C VAL A 151 0.14 -0.92 19.67
N HIS A 152 0.88 -1.54 18.75
CA HIS A 152 1.99 -2.44 19.04
C HIS A 152 3.30 -1.66 18.92
N GLN A 153 3.97 -1.44 20.05
CA GLN A 153 5.24 -0.71 20.07
C GLN A 153 6.40 -1.61 19.66
N VAL A 154 7.29 -1.03 18.86
CA VAL A 154 8.50 -1.66 18.33
C VAL A 154 9.70 -0.84 18.79
N ASP A 155 10.25 -1.23 19.93
CA ASP A 155 11.49 -0.64 20.47
C ASP A 155 12.71 -1.17 19.74
N ASN A 156 13.82 -0.41 19.79
CA ASN A 156 15.12 -0.78 19.20
C ASN A 156 14.97 -1.21 17.74
N ILE A 157 14.17 -0.45 16.99
CA ILE A 157 13.78 -0.78 15.62
C ILE A 157 14.93 -0.64 14.62
N SER A 158 15.98 0.13 14.94
CA SER A 158 17.11 0.36 14.04
C SER A 158 17.74 -0.96 13.58
N ASP A 159 17.89 -1.11 12.26
CA ASP A 159 18.60 -2.22 11.64
C ASP A 159 20.12 -2.02 11.61
N ARG A 160 20.59 -0.85 12.09
CA ARG A 160 22.01 -0.45 12.20
C ARG A 160 22.79 -0.47 10.88
N ARG A 161 22.12 -0.23 9.75
CA ARG A 161 22.74 -0.23 8.42
C ARG A 161 22.96 1.15 7.79
N ASP A 162 22.81 2.22 8.57
CA ASP A 162 22.96 3.62 8.14
C ASP A 162 22.19 3.96 6.84
N CYS A 163 22.59 5.04 6.15
CA CYS A 163 22.08 5.41 4.84
C CYS A 163 23.13 6.20 4.03
N PRO A 164 23.59 5.73 2.85
CA PRO A 164 23.22 4.48 2.15
C PRO A 164 23.45 3.21 2.96
N LEU A 165 22.72 2.14 2.65
CA LEU A 165 22.86 0.85 3.34
C LEU A 165 24.29 0.28 3.15
N ASP A 166 24.97 -0.04 4.24
CA ASP A 166 26.37 -0.50 4.28
C ASP A 166 26.53 -2.03 4.23
N ASP A 167 25.58 -2.76 4.82
CA ASP A 167 25.64 -4.21 5.00
C ASP A 167 24.39 -4.97 4.48
N GLN A 168 24.54 -6.29 4.35
CA GLN A 168 23.42 -7.18 4.02
C GLN A 168 22.36 -7.16 5.13
N PRO A 169 21.07 -7.35 4.79
CA PRO A 169 20.00 -7.36 5.78
C PRO A 169 20.22 -8.44 6.85
N ASN A 170 20.09 -8.08 8.13
CA ASN A 170 20.11 -9.05 9.21
C ASN A 170 18.71 -9.67 9.36
N PRO A 171 18.51 -10.98 9.14
CA PRO A 171 17.20 -11.62 9.18
C PRO A 171 16.54 -11.61 10.57
N VAL A 172 17.30 -11.28 11.63
CA VAL A 172 16.82 -11.21 13.03
C VAL A 172 16.35 -9.80 13.40
N SER A 173 16.55 -8.78 12.55
CA SER A 173 16.13 -7.41 12.87
C SER A 173 14.61 -7.25 12.84
N ARG A 174 14.08 -6.40 13.72
CA ARG A 174 12.65 -6.05 13.74
C ARG A 174 12.23 -5.24 12.53
N LEU A 175 13.19 -4.54 11.91
CA LEU A 175 13.04 -3.79 10.68
C LEU A 175 14.05 -4.30 9.66
N LEU A 176 13.58 -4.59 8.45
CA LEU A 176 14.40 -4.96 7.32
C LEU A 176 14.13 -3.97 6.19
N ARG A 177 15.10 -3.12 5.88
CA ARG A 177 15.00 -2.12 4.80
C ARG A 177 15.67 -2.60 3.51
N PHE A 178 15.06 -2.34 2.36
CA PHE A 178 15.69 -2.60 1.05
C PHE A 178 16.34 -1.34 0.44
N GLY A 179 16.04 -0.19 1.02
CA GLY A 179 16.68 1.09 0.78
C GLY A 179 16.76 1.87 2.08
N CYS A 180 17.01 3.18 2.02
CA CYS A 180 17.02 4.00 3.22
C CYS A 180 16.60 5.43 2.92
N TYR A 181 16.06 6.12 3.93
CA TYR A 181 15.67 7.52 3.83
C TYR A 181 16.58 8.41 4.68
N SER A 182 17.29 9.35 4.04
CA SER A 182 18.15 10.32 4.69
C SER A 182 17.97 11.71 4.10
N LEU A 183 17.90 12.74 4.96
CA LEU A 183 17.83 14.13 4.51
C LEU A 183 19.17 14.62 3.93
N ALA A 184 20.27 13.88 4.13
CA ALA A 184 21.59 14.24 3.65
C ALA A 184 21.83 13.85 2.17
N ILE A 185 20.94 13.09 1.53
CA ILE A 185 21.12 12.61 0.15
C ILE A 185 20.22 13.33 -0.87
N PRO A 186 20.65 13.52 -2.14
CA PRO A 186 19.97 14.37 -3.15
C PRO A 186 18.53 13.99 -3.54
N THR A 187 18.05 12.80 -3.18
CA THR A 187 16.70 12.29 -3.51
C THR A 187 15.92 11.81 -2.30
N ARG A 188 16.44 12.06 -1.08
CA ARG A 188 15.94 11.59 0.21
C ARG A 188 15.84 10.06 0.39
N VAL A 189 15.60 9.28 -0.66
CA VAL A 189 15.62 7.80 -0.64
C VAL A 189 16.76 7.28 -1.51
N ALA A 190 17.57 6.38 -0.97
CA ALA A 190 18.57 5.60 -1.69
C ALA A 190 18.13 4.14 -1.78
N GLY A 191 18.18 3.55 -2.99
CA GLY A 191 17.75 2.18 -3.24
C GLY A 191 16.22 2.00 -3.35
N PRO A 192 15.75 0.73 -3.38
CA PRO A 192 14.33 0.40 -3.32
C PRO A 192 13.63 0.95 -2.07
N ASP A 193 12.58 1.71 -2.26
CA ASP A 193 11.74 2.26 -1.17
C ASP A 193 10.78 1.21 -0.57
N LEU A 194 11.33 0.13 -0.01
CA LEU A 194 10.59 -0.98 0.61
C LEU A 194 11.21 -1.31 1.96
N ALA A 195 10.36 -1.71 2.89
CA ALA A 195 10.79 -2.26 4.17
C ALA A 195 9.77 -3.27 4.70
N VAL A 196 10.24 -4.19 5.54
CA VAL A 196 9.40 -5.07 6.36
C VAL A 196 9.67 -4.76 7.82
N VAL A 197 8.62 -4.45 8.58
CA VAL A 197 8.69 -4.28 10.03
C VAL A 197 7.90 -5.37 10.71
N SER A 198 8.37 -5.85 11.87
CA SER A 198 7.70 -6.88 12.65
C SER A 198 7.31 -6.38 14.04
N PHE A 199 6.16 -6.87 14.52
CA PHE A 199 5.67 -6.65 15.88
C PHE A 199 5.11 -7.95 16.45
N ARG A 200 5.04 -8.02 17.79
CA ARG A 200 4.45 -9.18 18.48
C ARG A 200 3.06 -8.85 19.00
N SER A 201 2.14 -9.80 18.89
CA SER A 201 0.81 -9.70 19.49
C SER A 201 0.23 -11.09 19.73
N ASP A 202 -0.48 -11.24 20.84
CA ASP A 202 -1.25 -12.45 21.15
C ASP A 202 -2.65 -12.42 20.51
N ARG A 203 -3.05 -11.28 19.91
CA ARG A 203 -4.27 -11.18 19.12
C ARG A 203 -4.09 -11.79 17.74
N ASN A 204 -5.21 -12.20 17.15
CA ASN A 204 -5.25 -12.77 15.80
C ASN A 204 -5.64 -11.69 14.78
N TYR A 205 -4.67 -11.27 13.96
CA TYR A 205 -4.89 -10.35 12.84
C TYR A 205 -4.90 -11.12 11.51
N PRO A 206 -5.83 -10.79 10.59
CA PRO A 206 -5.81 -11.35 9.24
C PRO A 206 -4.52 -11.01 8.49
N VAL A 207 -3.98 -12.00 7.77
CA VAL A 207 -2.82 -11.86 6.89
C VAL A 207 -3.33 -11.69 5.46
N ALA A 208 -2.85 -10.66 4.76
CA ALA A 208 -3.26 -10.36 3.40
C ALA A 208 -2.88 -11.46 2.41
N SER A 209 -3.74 -11.71 1.44
CA SER A 209 -3.46 -12.60 0.31
C SER A 209 -2.52 -11.91 -0.68
N LEU A 210 -1.42 -12.54 -1.04
CA LEU A 210 -0.42 -12.03 -1.97
C LEU A 210 -0.70 -12.50 -3.40
N GLY A 211 -0.69 -11.56 -4.34
CA GLY A 211 -0.97 -11.78 -5.75
C GLY A 211 0.27 -11.73 -6.63
N ASN A 212 0.04 -11.66 -7.94
CA ASN A 212 1.08 -11.48 -8.94
C ASN A 212 0.70 -10.35 -9.89
N VAL A 213 1.51 -9.29 -9.93
CA VAL A 213 1.26 -8.10 -10.75
C VAL A 213 1.27 -8.38 -12.27
N ASP A 214 1.86 -9.48 -12.71
CA ASP A 214 1.89 -9.89 -14.11
C ASP A 214 0.53 -10.40 -14.60
N ASN A 215 -0.32 -10.86 -13.67
CA ASN A 215 -1.69 -11.30 -13.98
C ASN A 215 -2.67 -10.12 -14.17
N VAL A 216 -2.31 -8.93 -13.69
CA VAL A 216 -3.16 -7.73 -13.72
C VAL A 216 -2.87 -6.91 -14.97
N GLN A 217 -3.89 -6.53 -15.73
CA GLN A 217 -3.73 -5.79 -16.97
C GLN A 217 -3.68 -4.27 -16.74
N ILE A 218 -3.17 -3.53 -17.74
CA ILE A 218 -3.37 -2.07 -17.78
C ILE A 218 -4.87 -1.81 -17.95
N GLU A 219 -5.37 -0.66 -17.45
CA GLU A 219 -6.79 -0.30 -17.35
C GLU A 219 -7.61 -1.10 -16.33
N GLU A 220 -7.08 -2.21 -15.80
CA GLU A 220 -7.72 -2.95 -14.71
C GLU A 220 -7.77 -2.10 -13.43
N ARG A 221 -8.90 -2.20 -12.72
CA ARG A 221 -9.13 -1.46 -11.48
C ARG A 221 -8.27 -2.05 -10.35
N ILE A 222 -7.65 -1.16 -9.60
CA ILE A 222 -6.95 -1.49 -8.36
C ILE A 222 -7.51 -0.67 -7.21
N TYR A 223 -7.23 -1.13 -5.99
CA TYR A 223 -7.69 -0.51 -4.76
C TYR A 223 -6.50 -0.21 -3.87
N ILE A 224 -6.38 1.01 -3.38
CA ILE A 224 -5.28 1.46 -2.53
C ILE A 224 -5.87 1.81 -1.17
N SER A 225 -5.38 1.16 -0.12
CA SER A 225 -5.76 1.51 1.25
C SER A 225 -4.58 2.08 2.03
N GLY A 226 -4.86 3.02 2.92
CA GLY A 226 -3.84 3.65 3.75
C GLY A 226 -4.44 4.67 4.69
N TRP A 227 -3.59 5.31 5.48
CA TRP A 227 -3.94 6.28 6.50
C TRP A 227 -3.36 7.64 6.15
N PRO A 228 -4.07 8.44 5.33
CA PRO A 228 -3.67 9.79 5.02
C PRO A 228 -3.28 10.58 6.27
N ASP A 229 -2.22 11.38 6.17
CA ASP A 229 -2.10 12.57 6.98
C ASP A 229 -3.39 13.37 6.77
N PRO A 230 -4.17 13.65 7.83
CA PRO A 230 -5.20 14.65 7.71
C PRO A 230 -4.43 15.91 7.32
N GLU A 231 -4.72 16.36 6.10
CA GLU A 231 -4.07 17.51 5.50
C GLU A 231 -4.26 18.72 6.45
N LYS A 232 -3.57 19.84 6.20
CA LYS A 232 -3.94 21.09 6.87
C LYS A 232 -5.39 21.41 6.48
N GLU A 233 -6.36 20.90 7.23
CA GLU A 233 -7.79 21.05 6.93
C GLU A 233 -8.06 22.53 6.80
N GLN A 234 -8.73 22.99 5.74
CA GLN A 234 -9.20 24.38 5.78
C GLN A 234 -10.23 24.49 6.90
N ASP A 235 -10.05 25.47 7.76
CA ASP A 235 -11.08 25.81 8.71
C ASP A 235 -12.30 26.31 7.91
N PRO A 236 -13.47 25.66 8.05
CA PRO A 236 -14.65 26.01 7.26
C PRO A 236 -15.23 27.37 7.63
N VAL A 237 -14.80 27.97 8.76
CA VAL A 237 -15.24 29.29 9.23
C VAL A 237 -14.25 30.37 8.78
N THR A 238 -12.94 30.14 8.94
CA THR A 238 -11.93 31.17 8.62
C THR A 238 -11.35 31.06 7.21
N GLY A 239 -11.47 29.89 6.56
CA GLY A 239 -10.81 29.58 5.30
C GLY A 239 -9.29 29.40 5.42
N GLU A 240 -8.73 29.52 6.63
CA GLU A 240 -7.31 29.34 6.88
C GLU A 240 -6.96 27.87 7.07
N CYS A 241 -5.69 27.54 6.85
CA CYS A 241 -5.14 26.23 7.14
C CYS A 241 -5.20 25.93 8.63
N ARG A 242 -6.00 24.95 9.05
CA ARG A 242 -5.81 24.31 10.36
C ARG A 242 -4.41 23.70 10.38
N GLY A 243 -3.75 23.78 11.52
CA GLY A 243 -2.51 23.03 11.76
C GLY A 243 -2.75 21.52 11.56
N LYS A 244 -1.68 20.70 11.61
CA LYS A 244 -1.82 19.25 11.47
C LYS A 244 -2.80 18.70 12.52
N VAL A 245 -3.94 18.22 12.06
CA VAL A 245 -4.88 17.45 12.87
C VAL A 245 -4.24 16.09 13.15
N ALA A 246 -4.48 15.54 14.34
CA ALA A 246 -3.89 14.26 14.72
C ALA A 246 -4.85 13.07 14.53
N ARG A 247 -6.13 13.35 14.34
CA ARG A 247 -7.13 12.32 14.11
C ARG A 247 -7.15 11.89 12.64
N ARG A 248 -7.02 10.60 12.38
CA ARG A 248 -6.83 10.07 11.01
C ARG A 248 -7.94 9.18 10.56
N GLN A 249 -8.36 9.38 9.33
CA GLN A 249 -9.31 8.52 8.66
C GLN A 249 -8.55 7.56 7.77
N ARG A 250 -8.92 6.28 7.76
CA ARG A 250 -8.41 5.37 6.74
C ARG A 250 -9.08 5.74 5.42
N ARG A 251 -8.31 5.79 4.34
CA ARG A 251 -8.81 5.97 2.98
C ARG A 251 -8.75 4.66 2.23
N LEU A 252 -9.82 4.36 1.50
CA LEU A 252 -9.81 3.41 0.38
C LEU A 252 -10.00 4.19 -0.91
N ALA A 253 -9.03 4.12 -1.81
CA ALA A 253 -9.10 4.70 -3.14
C ALA A 253 -9.20 3.58 -4.18
N TRP A 254 -9.86 3.82 -5.31
CA TRP A 254 -9.84 2.91 -6.45
C TRP A 254 -9.65 3.68 -7.74
N THR A 255 -8.96 3.06 -8.69
CA THR A 255 -8.56 3.68 -9.95
C THR A 255 -7.98 2.63 -10.90
N PRO A 256 -8.05 2.80 -12.23
CA PRO A 256 -7.38 1.92 -13.16
C PRO A 256 -5.85 2.10 -13.16
N ILE A 257 -5.13 1.02 -13.47
CA ILE A 257 -3.70 1.06 -13.73
C ILE A 257 -3.42 1.81 -15.04
N THR A 258 -2.49 2.76 -15.01
CA THR A 258 -2.11 3.54 -16.19
C THR A 258 -0.84 3.01 -16.87
N ARG A 259 0.14 2.55 -16.10
CA ARG A 259 1.41 2.07 -16.65
C ARG A 259 2.09 1.05 -15.72
N LYS A 260 2.76 0.08 -16.33
CA LYS A 260 3.76 -0.80 -15.70
C LYS A 260 5.10 -0.65 -16.40
N ILE A 261 6.18 -0.53 -15.64
CA ILE A 261 7.57 -0.53 -16.14
C ILE A 261 8.40 -1.54 -15.33
N GLN A 262 9.63 -1.81 -15.77
CA GLN A 262 10.52 -2.66 -14.97
C GLN A 262 10.98 -1.91 -13.70
N PRO A 263 11.04 -2.55 -12.52
CA PRO A 263 11.50 -1.91 -11.28
C PRO A 263 12.83 -1.17 -11.39
N GLN A 264 13.77 -1.71 -12.17
CA GLN A 264 15.11 -1.12 -12.38
C GLN A 264 15.07 0.17 -13.19
N GLN A 265 13.99 0.41 -13.95
CA GLN A 265 13.76 1.65 -14.71
C GLN A 265 13.02 2.71 -13.88
N GLY A 266 12.36 2.30 -12.80
CA GLY A 266 11.61 3.18 -11.91
C GLY A 266 12.51 3.86 -10.88
N GLU A 267 12.21 5.11 -10.54
CA GLU A 267 12.86 5.78 -9.41
C GLU A 267 12.56 4.99 -8.13
N ASN A 268 13.60 4.61 -7.38
CA ASN A 268 13.48 3.86 -6.12
C ASN A 268 12.65 2.55 -6.20
N GLY A 269 12.53 1.93 -7.38
CA GLY A 269 11.76 0.70 -7.60
C GLY A 269 10.27 0.89 -7.92
N TYR A 270 9.78 2.13 -7.95
CA TYR A 270 8.40 2.45 -8.29
C TYR A 270 8.09 2.11 -9.76
N SER A 271 7.21 1.13 -9.96
CA SER A 271 7.03 0.48 -11.26
C SER A 271 5.57 0.23 -11.65
N LEU A 272 4.63 0.44 -10.72
CA LEU A 272 3.20 0.36 -10.94
C LEU A 272 2.60 1.76 -10.82
N PHE A 273 2.00 2.28 -11.89
CA PHE A 273 1.45 3.64 -11.94
C PHE A 273 -0.06 3.64 -12.15
N TYR A 274 -0.73 4.60 -11.53
CA TYR A 274 -2.18 4.75 -11.54
C TYR A 274 -2.57 6.21 -11.27
N PHE A 275 -3.82 6.57 -11.58
CA PHE A 275 -4.28 7.94 -11.32
C PHE A 275 -4.24 8.30 -9.84
N ASP A 276 -3.99 9.58 -9.58
CA ASP A 276 -3.77 10.07 -8.23
C ASP A 276 -5.08 10.23 -7.44
N GLN A 277 -5.41 9.19 -6.69
CA GLN A 277 -6.52 9.17 -5.72
C GLN A 277 -6.02 9.05 -4.26
N THR A 278 -4.70 8.91 -4.06
CA THR A 278 -4.04 8.69 -2.77
C THR A 278 -3.66 9.99 -2.08
N ARG A 279 -3.36 9.99 -0.78
CA ARG A 279 -2.93 11.19 -0.04
C ARG A 279 -1.60 10.96 0.67
N PRO A 280 -0.85 12.04 1.01
CA PRO A 280 0.31 11.93 1.91
C PRO A 280 -0.07 11.12 3.16
N GLY A 281 0.84 10.28 3.66
CA GLY A 281 0.58 9.35 4.78
C GLY A 281 0.05 7.96 4.38
N MET A 282 -0.49 7.79 3.16
CA MET A 282 -0.86 6.46 2.64
C MET A 282 0.34 5.61 2.21
N SER A 283 1.54 6.19 2.15
CA SER A 283 2.76 5.48 1.73
C SER A 283 3.04 4.27 2.61
N GLY A 284 3.29 3.13 1.98
CA GLY A 284 3.40 1.82 2.61
C GLY A 284 2.10 1.02 2.63
N GLY A 285 0.97 1.64 2.27
CA GLY A 285 -0.32 0.96 2.21
C GLY A 285 -0.45 -0.02 1.05
N PRO A 286 -1.30 -1.06 1.17
CA PRO A 286 -1.46 -2.07 0.13
C PRO A 286 -2.15 -1.53 -1.12
N VAL A 287 -1.72 -2.06 -2.27
CA VAL A 287 -2.44 -1.98 -3.55
C VAL A 287 -3.02 -3.36 -3.84
N PHE A 288 -4.34 -3.47 -3.86
CA PHE A 288 -5.08 -4.69 -4.16
C PHE A 288 -5.55 -4.74 -5.61
N ASP A 289 -5.62 -5.94 -6.19
CA ASP A 289 -6.40 -6.21 -7.39
C ASP A 289 -7.90 -6.37 -7.08
N SER A 290 -8.73 -6.57 -8.12
CA SER A 290 -10.18 -6.78 -7.99
C SER A 290 -10.60 -8.06 -7.26
N ASN A 291 -9.65 -8.96 -6.95
CA ASN A 291 -9.89 -10.19 -6.20
C ASN A 291 -9.38 -10.10 -4.75
N GLY A 292 -8.91 -8.94 -4.32
CA GLY A 292 -8.43 -8.69 -2.96
C GLY A 292 -7.02 -9.21 -2.68
N TYR A 293 -6.24 -9.54 -3.71
CA TYR A 293 -4.83 -9.84 -3.54
C TYR A 293 -3.99 -8.57 -3.54
N VAL A 294 -3.03 -8.47 -2.62
CA VAL A 294 -2.00 -7.43 -2.65
C VAL A 294 -1.09 -7.69 -3.85
N ILE A 295 -0.99 -6.72 -4.75
CA ILE A 295 -0.13 -6.76 -5.95
C ILE A 295 0.99 -5.71 -5.91
N GLY A 296 1.00 -4.87 -4.89
CA GLY A 296 2.03 -3.88 -4.66
C GLY A 296 1.82 -3.07 -3.40
N VAL A 297 2.72 -2.11 -3.18
CA VAL A 297 2.70 -1.18 -2.06
C VAL A 297 2.75 0.23 -2.60
N HIS A 298 1.77 1.04 -2.23
CA HIS A 298 1.75 2.46 -2.59
C HIS A 298 2.91 3.17 -1.90
N GLY A 299 3.58 4.10 -2.58
CA GLY A 299 4.63 4.87 -1.91
C GLY A 299 4.80 6.32 -2.35
N ARG A 300 4.29 6.70 -3.52
CA ARG A 300 4.42 8.09 -3.99
C ARG A 300 3.16 8.56 -4.70
N GLY A 301 2.59 9.67 -4.24
CA GLY A 301 1.58 10.44 -4.98
C GLY A 301 2.20 11.25 -6.12
N SER A 302 1.39 11.81 -7.01
CA SER A 302 1.90 12.65 -8.10
C SER A 302 2.60 13.89 -7.56
N ALA A 303 3.71 14.29 -8.18
CA ALA A 303 4.45 15.48 -7.74
C ALA A 303 3.61 16.77 -7.86
N ASP A 304 2.70 16.83 -8.84
CA ASP A 304 1.81 17.96 -9.03
C ASP A 304 0.84 18.11 -7.85
N LYS A 305 0.27 17.01 -7.35
CA LYS A 305 -0.55 17.03 -6.15
C LYS A 305 0.22 17.51 -4.91
N GLY A 306 1.47 17.06 -4.76
CA GLY A 306 2.33 17.52 -3.67
C GLY A 306 2.51 19.05 -3.64
N LYS A 307 2.69 19.68 -4.81
CA LYS A 307 2.76 21.14 -4.94
C LYS A 307 1.43 21.81 -4.60
N ILE A 308 0.32 21.25 -5.09
CA ILE A 308 -1.01 21.84 -4.87
C ILE A 308 -1.40 21.77 -3.39
N VAL A 309 -1.17 20.64 -2.71
CA VAL A 309 -1.44 20.50 -1.26
C VAL A 309 -0.57 21.45 -0.43
N GLN A 310 0.69 21.69 -0.85
CA GLN A 310 1.56 22.68 -0.20
C GLN A 310 1.08 24.12 -0.41
N GLN A 311 0.48 24.41 -1.55
CA GLN A 311 0.01 25.75 -1.92
C GLN A 311 -1.40 26.05 -1.40
N TYR A 312 -2.29 25.06 -1.41
CA TYR A 312 -3.69 25.15 -1.05
C TYR A 312 -3.98 24.03 -0.04
N CYS A 313 -4.00 24.40 1.23
CA CYS A 313 -4.38 23.53 2.34
C CYS A 313 -5.61 22.70 1.99
N SER A 314 -5.52 21.40 2.26
CA SER A 314 -6.44 20.31 1.89
C SER A 314 -7.34 20.56 0.68
N ILE A 315 -7.15 19.82 -0.40
CA ILE A 315 -8.05 19.96 -1.55
C ILE A 315 -9.33 19.17 -1.26
N SER A 316 -10.38 19.87 -0.82
CA SER A 316 -11.73 19.30 -0.66
C SER A 316 -12.36 18.92 -1.99
N ASN A 317 -11.97 19.61 -3.07
CA ASN A 317 -12.52 19.49 -4.42
C ASN A 317 -11.43 19.27 -5.50
N PHE A 318 -10.44 18.41 -5.26
CA PHE A 318 -9.82 17.81 -6.44
C PHE A 318 -10.90 16.84 -6.91
N GLU A 319 -11.70 17.27 -7.88
CA GLU A 319 -12.64 16.38 -8.56
C GLU A 319 -11.84 15.13 -8.87
N SER A 320 -12.14 14.04 -8.15
CA SER A 320 -11.64 12.73 -8.49
C SER A 320 -12.11 12.55 -9.91
N ALA A 321 -11.22 12.78 -10.88
CA ALA A 321 -11.61 12.79 -12.28
C ALA A 321 -12.27 11.44 -12.53
N SER A 322 -13.59 11.47 -12.66
CA SER A 322 -14.37 10.34 -13.12
C SER A 322 -13.94 10.22 -14.58
N PHE A 323 -13.00 9.32 -14.84
CA PHE A 323 -12.48 9.16 -16.19
C PHE A 323 -13.58 8.52 -17.02
N GLU A 324 -14.06 9.24 -18.01
CA GLU A 324 -14.80 8.65 -19.11
C GLU A 324 -13.90 7.67 -19.86
N SER A 325 -14.48 6.64 -20.48
CA SER A 325 -13.71 5.56 -21.12
C SER A 325 -12.75 6.07 -22.20
N GLU A 326 -13.13 7.14 -22.92
CA GLU A 326 -12.29 7.74 -23.96
C GLU A 326 -11.09 8.50 -23.38
N ASP A 327 -11.28 9.21 -22.26
CA ASP A 327 -10.22 9.93 -21.55
C ASP A 327 -9.24 8.97 -20.88
N LEU A 328 -9.74 7.84 -20.38
CA LEU A 328 -8.93 6.75 -19.83
C LEU A 328 -7.99 6.17 -20.91
N ALA A 329 -8.57 5.69 -22.02
CA ALA A 329 -7.81 5.04 -23.10
C ALA A 329 -6.74 5.97 -23.69
N LYS A 330 -7.07 7.26 -23.86
CA LYS A 330 -6.12 8.27 -24.32
C LYS A 330 -4.98 8.47 -23.33
N THR A 331 -5.30 8.63 -22.04
CA THR A 331 -4.28 8.87 -21.01
C THR A 331 -3.34 7.67 -20.87
N VAL A 332 -3.87 6.46 -20.92
CA VAL A 332 -3.10 5.20 -20.90
C VAL A 332 -2.19 5.12 -22.13
N SER A 333 -2.71 5.42 -23.32
CA SER A 333 -1.94 5.45 -24.57
C SER A 333 -0.79 6.46 -24.53
N ASP A 334 -1.03 7.64 -23.95
CA ASP A 334 0.02 8.66 -23.80
C ASP A 334 1.05 8.28 -22.72
N ALA A 335 0.65 7.61 -21.64
CA ALA A 335 1.55 7.16 -20.58
C ALA A 335 2.65 6.20 -21.08
N VAL A 336 2.42 5.47 -22.17
CA VAL A 336 3.45 4.61 -22.80
C VAL A 336 4.64 5.41 -23.31
N LYS A 337 4.43 6.69 -23.69
CA LYS A 337 5.46 7.57 -24.26
C LYS A 337 6.24 8.35 -23.20
N TYR A 338 5.79 8.33 -21.95
CA TYR A 338 6.40 9.10 -20.88
C TYR A 338 7.64 8.40 -20.34
N ASP A 339 8.68 9.19 -20.04
CA ASP A 339 9.83 8.71 -19.28
C ASP A 339 9.47 8.57 -17.78
N PRO A 340 10.25 7.82 -16.99
CA PRO A 340 9.96 7.62 -15.56
C PRO A 340 9.76 8.93 -14.77
N PRO A 341 10.58 9.98 -14.93
CA PRO A 341 10.34 11.26 -14.25
C PRO A 341 8.98 11.88 -14.60
N THR A 342 8.57 11.84 -15.87
CA THR A 342 7.25 12.32 -16.28
C THR A 342 6.13 11.46 -15.68
N LEU A 343 6.30 10.14 -15.61
CA LEU A 343 5.32 9.26 -14.96
C LEU A 343 5.13 9.64 -13.47
N HIS A 344 6.21 9.91 -12.73
CA HIS A 344 6.13 10.31 -11.32
C HIS A 344 5.54 11.70 -11.09
N THR A 345 5.59 12.59 -12.07
CA THR A 345 4.94 13.91 -11.96
C THR A 345 3.44 13.82 -12.21
N ARG A 346 3.00 12.92 -13.10
CA ARG A 346 1.62 12.80 -13.57
C ARG A 346 0.76 11.81 -12.78
N PHE A 347 1.36 10.76 -12.25
CA PHE A 347 0.64 9.62 -11.67
C PHE A 347 1.10 9.32 -10.25
N SER A 348 0.22 8.69 -9.49
CA SER A 348 0.65 7.97 -8.28
C SER A 348 1.36 6.69 -8.68
N SER A 349 2.24 6.23 -7.80
CA SER A 349 3.07 5.07 -8.05
C SER A 349 3.28 4.23 -6.80
N GLY A 350 3.39 2.92 -7.03
CA GLY A 350 3.72 1.91 -6.04
C GLY A 350 4.83 1.00 -6.51
N GLN A 351 5.45 0.32 -5.56
CA GLN A 351 6.34 -0.79 -5.86
C GLN A 351 5.51 -2.04 -6.10
N ASN A 352 5.81 -2.75 -7.18
CA ASN A 352 5.13 -3.99 -7.46
C ASN A 352 5.58 -5.11 -6.49
N LEU A 353 4.68 -6.03 -6.16
CA LEU A 353 4.95 -7.09 -5.20
C LEU A 353 6.02 -8.08 -5.69
N ASN A 354 6.09 -8.34 -7.01
CA ASN A 354 7.11 -9.24 -7.58
C ASN A 354 8.53 -8.70 -7.32
N ASN A 355 8.73 -7.38 -7.32
CA ASN A 355 9.99 -6.74 -6.97
C ASN A 355 10.35 -6.98 -5.51
N PHE A 356 9.37 -6.84 -4.60
CA PHE A 356 9.57 -7.21 -3.20
C PHE A 356 10.00 -8.67 -3.05
N LEU A 357 9.30 -9.61 -3.70
CA LEU A 357 9.64 -11.04 -3.63
C LEU A 357 11.03 -11.32 -4.21
N ASN A 358 11.42 -10.65 -5.29
CA ASN A 358 12.76 -10.77 -5.88
C ASN A 358 13.87 -10.24 -4.95
N LEU A 359 13.56 -9.24 -4.12
CA LEU A 359 14.46 -8.74 -3.09
C LEU A 359 14.46 -9.60 -1.82
N TRP A 360 13.32 -10.22 -1.49
CA TRP A 360 13.14 -11.04 -0.29
C TRP A 360 13.72 -12.45 -0.43
N ASN A 361 13.45 -13.13 -1.54
CA ASN A 361 13.81 -14.55 -1.72
C ASN A 361 15.32 -14.84 -1.54
N PRO A 362 16.26 -13.99 -2.01
CA PRO A 362 17.68 -14.20 -1.77
C PRO A 362 18.13 -14.09 -0.31
N LEU A 363 17.27 -13.61 0.60
CA LEU A 363 17.57 -13.51 2.03
C LEU A 363 17.42 -14.84 2.76
N GLU A 364 16.80 -15.85 2.13
CA GLU A 364 16.55 -17.17 2.72
C GLU A 364 15.77 -17.12 4.05
N ILE A 365 14.95 -16.08 4.24
CA ILE A 365 14.05 -15.94 5.39
C ILE A 365 12.71 -16.60 5.04
N GLU A 366 12.44 -17.73 5.69
CA GLU A 366 11.18 -18.46 5.53
C GLU A 366 10.06 -17.78 6.33
N LEU A 367 9.05 -17.25 5.61
CA LEU A 367 7.79 -16.77 6.19
C LEU A 367 6.60 -17.43 5.49
N PRO A 368 5.53 -17.77 6.22
CA PRO A 368 4.34 -18.38 5.64
C PRO A 368 3.47 -17.30 4.97
N PHE A 369 3.88 -16.84 3.78
CA PHE A 369 3.08 -15.93 2.97
C PHE A 369 1.77 -16.60 2.54
N ASN A 370 0.68 -15.85 2.58
CA ASN A 370 -0.63 -16.32 2.17
C ASN A 370 -0.84 -16.06 0.66
N TYR A 371 -0.85 -17.11 -0.16
CA TYR A 371 -1.16 -17.02 -1.60
C TYR A 371 -2.58 -17.51 -1.95
N GLN A 372 -3.38 -17.87 -0.95
CA GLN A 372 -4.76 -18.31 -1.17
C GLN A 372 -5.68 -17.10 -1.34
N PRO A 373 -6.79 -17.23 -2.10
CA PRO A 373 -7.79 -16.17 -2.17
C PRO A 373 -8.31 -15.76 -0.79
N PRO A 374 -8.69 -14.49 -0.58
CA PRO A 374 -9.33 -14.06 0.66
C PRO A 374 -10.55 -14.93 0.99
N SER A 375 -10.58 -15.51 2.19
CA SER A 375 -11.64 -16.44 2.57
C SER A 375 -12.98 -15.71 2.78
N SER A 376 -14.11 -16.40 2.55
CA SER A 376 -15.44 -15.82 2.83
C SER A 376 -15.59 -15.40 4.31
N ALA A 377 -14.94 -16.12 5.23
CA ALA A 377 -14.93 -15.76 6.65
C ALA A 377 -14.20 -14.44 6.89
N THR A 378 -13.01 -14.27 6.29
CA THR A 378 -12.25 -13.01 6.34
C THR A 378 -13.05 -11.85 5.75
N ILE A 379 -13.66 -12.04 4.58
CA ILE A 379 -14.47 -11.00 3.92
C ILE A 379 -15.67 -10.61 4.76
N LYS A 380 -16.36 -11.55 5.40
CA LYS A 380 -17.56 -11.25 6.22
C LYS A 380 -17.23 -10.64 7.58
N ALA A 381 -16.03 -10.84 8.11
CA ALA A 381 -15.66 -10.44 9.47
C ALA A 381 -15.67 -8.92 9.71
N ALA A 382 -15.46 -8.10 8.66
CA ALA A 382 -15.45 -6.65 8.77
C ALA A 382 -16.27 -5.95 7.68
N LEU A 383 -17.24 -6.66 7.10
CA LEU A 383 -18.05 -6.16 6.00
C LEU A 383 -18.93 -5.00 6.47
N THR A 384 -18.75 -3.83 5.86
CA THR A 384 -19.60 -2.66 6.10
C THR A 384 -20.24 -2.20 4.80
N PRO A 385 -21.53 -1.83 4.81
CA PRO A 385 -22.18 -1.25 3.64
C PRO A 385 -21.47 0.03 3.21
N VAL A 386 -21.25 0.17 1.91
CA VAL A 386 -20.63 1.35 1.32
C VAL A 386 -21.62 1.95 0.32
N LYS A 387 -21.85 3.27 0.40
CA LYS A 387 -22.68 3.98 -0.58
C LYS A 387 -21.78 4.62 -1.63
N THR A 388 -21.64 4.00 -2.79
CA THR A 388 -20.90 4.58 -3.92
C THR A 388 -21.60 4.33 -5.24
N ASN A 389 -21.37 5.23 -6.18
CA ASN A 389 -21.65 4.99 -7.58
C ASN A 389 -20.54 4.09 -8.16
N ASN A 390 -20.87 3.26 -9.16
CA ASN A 390 -19.98 2.25 -9.75
C ASN A 390 -18.90 2.86 -10.68
N ASN A 391 -18.32 3.99 -10.27
CA ASN A 391 -17.38 4.78 -11.07
C ASN A 391 -16.05 4.06 -11.25
N ALA A 392 -15.38 4.31 -12.40
CA ALA A 392 -14.06 3.76 -12.71
C ALA A 392 -12.99 4.12 -11.66
N SER A 393 -13.12 5.28 -11.02
CA SER A 393 -12.25 5.81 -9.98
C SER A 393 -13.06 6.43 -8.84
N GLY A 394 -12.46 6.52 -7.65
CA GLY A 394 -13.05 7.20 -6.52
C GLY A 394 -12.30 6.99 -5.20
N THR A 395 -12.83 7.58 -4.13
CA THR A 395 -12.27 7.47 -2.77
C THR A 395 -13.37 7.38 -1.73
N LEU A 396 -13.05 6.72 -0.61
CA LEU A 396 -13.86 6.64 0.60
C LEU A 396 -12.97 6.86 1.81
N ASP A 397 -13.38 7.77 2.68
CA ASP A 397 -12.72 8.05 3.96
C ASP A 397 -13.57 7.49 5.10
N PHE A 398 -12.94 6.72 5.98
CA PHE A 398 -13.58 6.07 7.11
C PHE A 398 -13.13 6.71 8.41
N ASP A 399 -14.09 7.12 9.24
CA ASP A 399 -13.80 7.60 10.58
C ASP A 399 -13.13 6.50 11.40
N PRO A 400 -11.97 6.73 12.04
CA PRO A 400 -11.23 5.69 12.75
C PRO A 400 -12.07 4.98 13.82
N ASN A 401 -13.02 5.66 14.46
CA ASN A 401 -13.88 5.05 15.49
C ASN A 401 -15.00 4.20 14.87
N GLN A 402 -15.35 4.45 13.60
CA GLN A 402 -16.33 3.67 12.84
C GLN A 402 -15.65 2.56 12.00
N ASP A 403 -14.33 2.61 11.89
CA ASP A 403 -13.49 1.74 11.07
C ASP A 403 -12.72 0.68 11.88
N LEU A 404 -13.08 0.46 13.16
CA LEU A 404 -12.49 -0.59 14.00
C LEU A 404 -13.03 -1.98 13.65
N ALA A 405 -12.16 -2.95 13.34
CA ALA A 405 -12.53 -4.34 13.08
C ALA A 405 -11.78 -5.30 14.00
N GLY A 406 -12.40 -6.43 14.32
CA GLY A 406 -11.86 -7.40 15.27
C GLY A 406 -12.90 -7.75 16.33
N SER A 407 -12.88 -9.02 16.75
CA SER A 407 -13.83 -9.59 17.71
C SER A 407 -13.95 -8.71 18.95
N TYR A 408 -15.15 -8.19 19.23
CA TYR A 408 -15.57 -7.99 20.60
C TYR A 408 -15.47 -9.36 21.27
N ASP A 409 -14.35 -9.67 21.93
CA ASP A 409 -14.38 -10.75 22.90
C ASP A 409 -15.21 -10.22 24.08
N LEU A 410 -16.48 -10.64 24.12
CA LEU A 410 -17.39 -10.34 25.23
C LEU A 410 -16.87 -10.94 26.56
N ASN A 411 -15.77 -11.71 26.55
CA ASN A 411 -15.06 -12.19 27.74
C ASN A 411 -13.78 -11.42 28.05
N ASP A 412 -13.37 -10.45 27.22
CA ASP A 412 -12.25 -9.56 27.56
C ASP A 412 -12.73 -8.65 28.68
N LYS A 413 -12.32 -8.93 29.91
CA LYS A 413 -12.73 -8.19 31.12
C LYS A 413 -12.24 -6.74 31.14
N GLN A 414 -11.66 -6.24 30.05
CA GLN A 414 -11.14 -4.88 29.95
C GLN A 414 -12.19 -3.85 29.53
N ASP A 415 -13.37 -4.26 29.05
CA ASP A 415 -14.47 -3.36 28.66
C ASP A 415 -15.80 -3.67 29.37
N VAL A 416 -15.75 -3.97 30.67
CA VAL A 416 -16.93 -3.76 31.52
C VAL A 416 -16.93 -2.28 31.89
N VAL A 417 -17.67 -1.46 31.14
CA VAL A 417 -18.14 -0.18 31.69
C VAL A 417 -18.99 -0.56 32.89
N GLU A 418 -18.54 -0.23 34.11
CA GLU A 418 -19.37 -0.37 35.30
C GLU A 418 -20.73 0.25 35.01
N ASP A 419 -21.81 -0.51 35.25
CA ASP A 419 -23.15 0.00 35.08
C ASP A 419 -23.33 1.16 36.06
N ILE A 420 -23.08 2.37 35.57
CA ILE A 420 -23.24 3.60 36.33
C ILE A 420 -24.66 3.76 36.84
N TYR A 421 -25.64 2.99 36.34
CA TYR A 421 -27.02 2.94 36.81
C TYR A 421 -27.26 1.97 37.98
N GLU A 422 -26.36 1.03 38.30
CA GLU A 422 -26.47 0.19 39.50
C GLU A 422 -26.37 1.00 40.80
N GLY A 423 -25.76 2.20 40.76
CA GLY A 423 -25.73 3.16 41.86
C GLY A 423 -26.96 4.08 41.97
N PHE A 424 -27.81 4.14 40.94
CA PHE A 424 -29.01 4.99 40.94
C PHE A 424 -30.20 4.24 41.51
N SER A 425 -30.21 4.04 42.84
CA SER A 425 -31.47 3.75 43.51
C SER A 425 -32.37 5.00 43.47
N ILE A 426 -33.67 4.81 43.22
CA ILE A 426 -34.72 5.86 43.25
C ILE A 426 -34.69 6.72 44.54
N LYS A 427 -34.01 6.25 45.59
CA LYS A 427 -33.79 6.97 46.84
C LYS A 427 -32.87 8.20 46.72
N ASN A 428 -32.09 8.33 45.65
CA ASN A 428 -31.22 9.49 45.39
C ASN A 428 -31.87 10.58 44.51
N MET A 429 -33.12 10.37 44.05
CA MET A 429 -33.84 11.32 43.19
C MET A 429 -34.85 12.22 43.92
N ILE A 430 -35.00 12.08 45.25
CA ILE A 430 -35.80 13.00 46.05
C ILE A 430 -34.89 13.62 47.10
N ARG A 431 -34.35 14.79 46.78
CA ARG A 431 -33.65 15.66 47.72
C ARG A 431 -34.54 16.89 47.93
N ASP A 432 -35.27 16.92 49.02
CA ASP A 432 -36.24 17.98 49.37
C ASP A 432 -35.60 19.24 49.98
N GLU A 433 -34.31 19.49 49.74
CA GLU A 433 -33.62 20.66 50.31
C GLU A 433 -32.79 21.40 49.24
N PRO A 434 -32.98 22.73 49.07
CA PRO A 434 -32.15 23.52 48.17
C PRO A 434 -30.71 23.55 48.68
N SER A 435 -29.73 23.32 47.79
CA SER A 435 -28.31 23.34 48.13
C SER A 435 -27.87 24.72 48.63
N ALA A 436 -27.41 24.78 49.88
CA ALA A 436 -26.71 25.93 50.44
C ALA A 436 -25.30 26.03 49.82
N GLY A 437 -25.19 26.70 48.68
CA GLY A 437 -23.92 27.03 48.05
C GLY A 437 -23.92 28.50 47.64
N CYS A 438 -23.14 29.32 48.32
CA CYS A 438 -22.97 30.75 48.01
C CYS A 438 -22.35 30.91 46.61
N ARG A 439 -23.18 31.02 45.56
CA ARG A 439 -22.81 31.57 44.24
C ARG A 439 -23.98 31.81 43.26
N PHE A 440 -25.17 32.14 43.74
CA PHE A 440 -26.18 32.76 42.88
C PHE A 440 -26.13 34.28 43.01
N LEU A 441 -25.86 34.95 41.89
CA LEU A 441 -26.01 36.39 41.73
C LEU A 441 -27.45 36.78 42.06
N LEU A 442 -27.66 37.54 43.14
CA LEU A 442 -28.51 38.72 43.20
C LEU A 442 -28.24 39.42 44.54
N LEU A 443 -27.70 40.65 44.45
CA LEU A 443 -27.66 41.70 45.48
C LEU A 443 -26.84 41.42 46.76
N GLY A 444 -25.61 41.94 46.74
CA GLY A 444 -24.87 42.54 47.86
C GLY A 444 -24.94 41.91 49.25
N GLU A 445 -23.95 41.10 49.60
CA GLU A 445 -23.28 41.13 50.91
C GLU A 445 -21.97 40.29 50.87
N SER A 446 -20.99 40.67 51.69
CA SER A 446 -19.62 40.14 51.66
C SER A 446 -19.46 38.85 52.47
N CYS A 447 -18.90 37.80 51.86
CA CYS A 447 -18.52 36.57 52.57
C CYS A 447 -17.24 36.80 53.40
N GLN A 448 -17.30 36.55 54.72
CA GLN A 448 -16.12 36.39 55.57
C GLN A 448 -15.51 34.99 55.41
N LYS A 449 -14.18 34.94 55.58
CA LYS A 449 -13.26 33.85 55.19
C LYS A 449 -13.61 32.45 55.67
#